data_AF-A0A8R7RDW7-F1
#
_entry.id   AF-A0A8R7RDW7-F1
#
_cell.length_a   1.000
_cell.length_b   1.000
_cell.length_c   1.000
_cell.angle_alpha   90.00
_cell.angle_beta   90.00
_cell.angle_gamma   90.00
#
_symmetry.space_group_name_H-M   'P 1'
#
loop_
_entity.id
_entity.type
_entity.pdbx_description
1 polymer ?
#
loop_
_entity_poly.entity_id
_entity_poly.type
_entity_poly.pdbx_seq_one_letter_code
_entity_poly.pdbx_strand_id
1 'polypeptide(L)'
;MRTPPEMPLGLPFTVDTWGPSRRHRCHRFITHAHTDHIAGAWAGPGDTVYATQLTMRLALERYPQLERVKFVEMEVGKRWVVDDPGGAFSVTAYDANHCAGAVMLLFEGPFGTILHTGDCRLTSHCVQKLLLKLEANLCRLDTVYLDLTFPKFLEFPSKESAIQQVIACISKHSRAPFIYLGCQRLGQEDILKEVSRSFRSKIYVDKGLYLDCFNTLSHTVPEIITDDPTGRFQVLPVRSEELNKIAAEKLEEARASDQPEPLFIRPSAWRYSNAYAQNRKPSLTEAEQDGNVWRVCFSNHSSSNELEQALQLLQPQWVISTTPPNFASELSYVRRRYLSHTTQGHAPSSICFRTTSRGKEDYEYFIRGIPSRGQRSPRVVQIEETWVDHRTFGLSMGVNGYTISKHVINMMGKAIISEQRDAHFLKHVLHSELGKMLQGPSPCRENISNYLSEPNQGFKLENMDAVLVPLLNSKTWYLVVANFWKRRFEVLSPMGCTDELITQAQSIVCNFREDFHSAYPQLHSVKIKDMDITFHTISNSDNESDSGIFIMKALDLYDGEKHIFFNDSDAEGLREHLALYLLHHKYNEMPHRHVQGLVGP
;
A
#
# COMPACT_ATOMS: atom_id res chain seq x y z
N MET A 1 -7.50 -7.38 -12.45
CA MET A 1 -6.05 -7.46 -12.10
C MET A 1 -5.90 -6.85 -10.73
N ARG A 2 -5.19 -7.52 -9.83
CA ARG A 2 -4.85 -6.96 -8.52
C ARG A 2 -3.55 -6.19 -8.73
N THR A 3 -3.54 -4.88 -8.53
CA THR A 3 -2.30 -4.11 -8.58
C THR A 3 -1.59 -4.23 -7.23
N PRO A 4 -0.27 -4.47 -7.20
CA PRO A 4 0.51 -4.38 -5.98
C PRO A 4 0.33 -3.00 -5.30
N PRO A 5 0.39 -2.90 -3.96
CA PRO A 5 0.33 -1.62 -3.29
C PRO A 5 1.55 -0.78 -3.65
N GLU A 6 1.37 0.52 -3.71
CA GLU A 6 2.52 1.41 -3.81
C GLU A 6 3.36 1.33 -2.53
N MET A 7 4.68 1.23 -2.73
CA MET A 7 5.63 1.45 -1.64
C MET A 7 5.44 2.87 -1.08
N PRO A 8 5.76 3.15 0.21
CA PRO A 8 5.78 4.50 0.75
C PRO A 8 6.69 5.40 -0.10
N LEU A 9 6.24 6.60 -0.51
CA LEU A 9 7.02 7.47 -1.39
C LEU A 9 8.32 8.06 -0.82
N GLY A 10 8.66 7.74 0.43
CA GLY A 10 9.92 8.09 1.07
C GLY A 10 11.02 7.05 0.84
N LEU A 11 10.66 5.91 0.23
CA LEU A 11 11.64 4.92 -0.23
C LEU A 11 12.17 5.32 -1.61
N PRO A 12 13.49 5.18 -1.86
CA PRO A 12 14.11 5.53 -3.14
C PRO A 12 13.79 4.52 -4.26
N PHE A 13 12.94 3.54 -3.97
CA PHE A 13 12.59 2.46 -4.87
C PHE A 13 11.09 2.15 -4.90
N THR A 14 10.65 1.53 -5.98
CA THR A 14 9.34 0.87 -6.09
C THR A 14 9.50 -0.61 -6.38
N VAL A 15 8.50 -1.40 -6.00
CA VAL A 15 8.43 -2.84 -6.28
C VAL A 15 7.12 -3.10 -7.02
N ASP A 16 7.20 -3.69 -8.21
CA ASP A 16 6.07 -4.08 -9.08
C ASP A 16 5.03 -3.00 -9.41
N THR A 17 5.33 -1.73 -9.12
CA THR A 17 4.46 -0.58 -9.38
C THR A 17 5.09 0.39 -10.38
N TRP A 18 4.25 0.87 -11.29
CA TRP A 18 4.64 1.60 -12.49
C TRP A 18 3.89 2.92 -12.57
N GLY A 19 4.62 4.01 -12.81
CA GLY A 19 4.09 5.37 -12.82
C GLY A 19 5.19 6.38 -13.16
N PRO A 20 4.84 7.64 -13.46
CA PRO A 20 5.81 8.67 -13.81
C PRO A 20 6.93 8.76 -12.76
N SER A 21 8.18 8.74 -13.24
CA SER A 21 9.36 8.86 -12.39
C SER A 21 9.30 10.21 -11.66
N ARG A 22 9.17 10.17 -10.33
CA ARG A 22 9.32 11.34 -9.47
C ARG A 22 10.82 11.49 -9.19
N ARG A 23 11.29 12.71 -8.91
CA ARG A 23 12.72 13.07 -8.75
C ARG A 23 13.57 12.16 -7.82
N HIS A 24 12.95 11.28 -7.02
CA HIS A 24 13.58 10.41 -6.01
C HIS A 24 13.24 8.91 -6.14
N ARG A 25 12.65 8.43 -7.26
CA ARG A 25 12.26 7.01 -7.45
C ARG A 25 12.76 6.43 -8.76
N CYS A 26 14.08 6.51 -8.97
CA CYS A 26 14.70 5.99 -10.18
C CYS A 26 15.00 4.49 -10.12
N HIS A 27 14.87 3.83 -8.95
CA HIS A 27 15.11 2.40 -8.79
C HIS A 27 13.81 1.59 -8.77
N ARG A 28 13.61 0.73 -9.74
CA ARG A 28 12.39 -0.10 -9.87
C ARG A 28 12.74 -1.56 -9.79
N PHE A 29 12.02 -2.31 -8.97
CA PHE A 29 12.24 -3.74 -8.80
C PHE A 29 11.05 -4.53 -9.35
N ILE A 30 11.35 -5.57 -10.13
CA ILE A 30 10.34 -6.54 -10.58
C ILE A 30 10.58 -7.85 -9.83
N THR A 31 9.60 -8.29 -9.05
CA THR A 31 9.68 -9.54 -8.30
C THR A 31 9.56 -10.74 -9.24
N HIS A 32 8.65 -10.69 -10.22
CA HIS A 32 8.42 -11.77 -11.18
C HIS A 32 7.62 -11.32 -12.43
N ALA A 33 7.54 -12.18 -13.45
CA ALA A 33 6.99 -11.85 -14.77
C ALA A 33 5.51 -12.19 -14.98
N HIS A 34 4.67 -12.13 -13.93
CA HIS A 34 3.21 -12.18 -14.09
C HIS A 34 2.67 -10.83 -14.52
N THR A 35 1.64 -10.85 -15.38
CA THR A 35 1.17 -9.65 -16.07
C THR A 35 0.77 -8.52 -15.15
N ASP A 36 0.13 -8.77 -14.01
CA ASP A 36 -0.25 -7.73 -13.05
C ASP A 36 0.93 -7.05 -12.33
N HIS A 37 2.12 -7.67 -12.30
CA HIS A 37 3.34 -7.10 -11.72
C HIS A 37 4.19 -6.33 -12.75
N ILE A 38 3.92 -6.52 -14.04
CA ILE A 38 4.58 -5.83 -15.16
C ILE A 38 3.60 -5.01 -16.01
N ALA A 39 2.31 -5.01 -15.68
CA ALA A 39 1.29 -4.28 -16.43
C ALA A 39 1.50 -2.79 -16.26
N GLY A 40 1.55 -2.08 -17.39
CA GLY A 40 1.90 -0.67 -17.39
C GLY A 40 3.38 -0.42 -17.09
N ALA A 41 4.24 -1.44 -17.17
CA ALA A 41 5.68 -1.27 -17.06
C ALA A 41 6.16 -0.23 -18.07
N TRP A 42 6.44 0.93 -17.50
CA TRP A 42 7.01 2.09 -18.13
C TRP A 42 8.05 2.60 -17.16
N ALA A 43 9.22 2.87 -17.70
CA ALA A 43 10.32 3.44 -16.97
C ALA A 43 10.81 4.64 -17.78
N GLY A 44 10.89 5.79 -17.10
CA GLY A 44 11.25 7.05 -17.73
C GLY A 44 12.75 7.10 -18.04
N PRO A 45 13.21 8.08 -18.84
CA PRO A 45 14.63 8.33 -19.02
C PRO A 45 15.32 8.53 -17.66
N GLY A 46 16.31 7.69 -17.35
CA GLY A 46 17.04 7.72 -16.07
C GLY A 46 16.64 6.65 -15.05
N ASP A 47 15.56 5.90 -15.28
CA ASP A 47 15.17 4.80 -14.40
C ASP A 47 16.07 3.56 -14.60
N THR A 48 16.35 2.86 -13.50
CA THR A 48 17.06 1.58 -13.46
C THR A 48 16.11 0.50 -12.95
N VAL A 49 15.97 -0.58 -13.73
CA VAL A 49 15.10 -1.71 -13.42
C VAL A 49 15.93 -2.92 -12.97
N TYR A 50 15.60 -3.45 -11.81
CA TYR A 50 16.27 -4.57 -11.17
C TYR A 50 15.34 -5.78 -11.14
N ALA A 51 15.83 -6.94 -11.59
CA ALA A 51 15.06 -8.19 -11.60
C ALA A 51 16.01 -9.38 -11.85
N THR A 52 15.53 -10.61 -11.68
CA THR A 52 16.29 -11.79 -12.12
C THR A 52 16.37 -11.86 -13.65
N GLN A 53 17.39 -12.55 -14.17
CA GLN A 53 17.63 -12.68 -15.61
C GLN A 53 16.39 -13.20 -16.37
N LEU A 54 15.73 -14.23 -15.84
CA LEU A 54 14.53 -14.79 -16.43
C LEU A 54 13.37 -13.80 -16.42
N THR A 55 13.16 -13.10 -15.30
CA THR A 55 12.11 -12.07 -15.19
C THR A 55 12.36 -10.93 -16.19
N MET A 56 13.61 -10.48 -16.36
CA MET A 56 13.96 -9.46 -17.36
C MET A 56 13.63 -9.90 -18.77
N ARG A 57 14.03 -11.14 -19.14
CA ARG A 57 13.78 -11.67 -20.47
C ARG A 57 12.29 -11.75 -20.78
N LEU A 58 11.51 -12.33 -19.87
CA LEU A 58 10.06 -12.46 -20.05
C LEU A 58 9.34 -11.11 -20.03
N ALA A 59 9.82 -10.14 -19.25
CA ALA A 59 9.29 -8.78 -19.24
C ALA A 59 9.55 -8.06 -20.57
N LEU A 60 10.76 -8.17 -21.13
CA LEU A 60 11.15 -7.57 -22.42
C LEU A 60 10.36 -8.17 -23.59
N GLU A 61 10.15 -9.49 -23.60
CA GLU A 61 9.35 -10.15 -24.64
C GLU A 61 7.90 -9.65 -24.65
N ARG A 62 7.33 -9.37 -23.48
CA ARG A 62 5.95 -8.90 -23.36
C ARG A 62 5.81 -7.39 -23.53
N TYR A 63 6.85 -6.64 -23.13
CA TYR A 63 6.88 -5.19 -23.12
C TYR A 63 8.20 -4.68 -23.73
N PRO A 64 8.35 -4.75 -25.07
CA PRO A 64 9.58 -4.34 -25.76
C PRO A 64 9.97 -2.88 -25.50
N GLN A 65 9.04 -2.01 -25.09
CA GLN A 65 9.35 -0.64 -24.73
C GLN A 65 10.33 -0.51 -23.54
N LEU A 66 10.49 -1.56 -22.74
CA LEU A 66 11.45 -1.62 -21.64
C LEU A 66 12.91 -1.71 -22.13
N GLU A 67 13.18 -1.99 -23.40
CA GLU A 67 14.56 -1.97 -23.94
C GLU A 67 15.26 -0.62 -23.77
N ARG A 68 14.49 0.45 -23.54
CA ARG A 68 15.00 1.82 -23.39
C ARG A 68 15.53 2.14 -22.00
N VAL A 69 15.42 1.23 -21.04
CA VAL A 69 15.83 1.47 -19.66
C VAL A 69 17.01 0.61 -19.23
N LYS A 70 17.72 1.08 -18.20
CA LYS A 70 18.88 0.37 -17.68
C LYS A 70 18.42 -0.83 -16.86
N PHE A 71 18.68 -2.04 -17.34
CA PHE A 71 18.46 -3.26 -16.55
C PHE A 71 19.69 -3.62 -15.71
N VAL A 72 19.47 -4.03 -14.47
CA VAL A 72 20.49 -4.60 -13.57
C VAL A 72 20.05 -5.98 -13.11
N GLU A 73 20.69 -7.01 -13.64
CA GLU A 73 20.41 -8.41 -13.28
C GLU A 73 20.71 -8.67 -11.81
N MET A 74 19.71 -9.20 -11.09
CA MET A 74 19.83 -9.61 -9.70
C MET A 74 20.04 -11.11 -9.60
N GLU A 75 21.20 -11.50 -9.09
CA GLU A 75 21.50 -12.88 -8.72
C GLU A 75 20.93 -13.22 -7.33
N VAL A 76 20.29 -14.37 -7.19
CA VAL A 76 19.69 -14.82 -5.93
C VAL A 76 20.77 -15.06 -4.88
N GLY A 77 20.60 -14.46 -3.71
CA GLY A 77 21.52 -14.54 -2.58
C GLY A 77 22.69 -13.55 -2.65
N LYS A 78 22.85 -12.80 -3.73
CA LYS A 78 23.87 -11.77 -3.86
C LYS A 78 23.34 -10.42 -3.37
N ARG A 79 24.10 -9.76 -2.49
CA ARG A 79 23.82 -8.40 -2.02
C ARG A 79 24.26 -7.38 -3.08
N TRP A 80 23.38 -6.46 -3.41
CA TRP A 80 23.62 -5.32 -4.30
C TRP A 80 23.56 -4.03 -3.50
N VAL A 81 24.56 -3.16 -3.66
CA VAL A 81 24.54 -1.81 -3.09
C VAL A 81 24.09 -0.84 -4.17
N VAL A 82 23.16 0.04 -3.83
CA VAL A 82 22.56 1.04 -4.70
C VAL A 82 22.90 2.41 -4.11
N ASP A 83 23.67 3.19 -4.87
CA ASP A 83 24.01 4.56 -4.53
C ASP A 83 22.88 5.49 -4.98
N ASP A 84 22.07 5.95 -4.02
CA ASP A 84 20.98 6.90 -4.23
C ASP A 84 21.34 8.27 -3.61
N PRO A 85 20.95 9.40 -4.23
CA PRO A 85 21.19 10.75 -3.67
C PRO A 85 20.63 10.97 -2.26
N GLY A 86 19.55 10.25 -1.88
CA GLY A 86 18.94 10.26 -0.55
C GLY A 86 19.65 9.36 0.48
N GLY A 87 20.70 8.66 0.08
CA GLY A 87 21.49 7.76 0.92
C GLY A 87 21.59 6.36 0.32
N ALA A 88 22.79 5.78 0.36
CA ALA A 88 23.01 4.43 -0.15
C ALA A 88 22.16 3.40 0.62
N PHE A 89 21.64 2.44 -0.11
CA PHE A 89 20.94 1.29 0.45
C PHE A 89 21.42 0.02 -0.24
N SER A 90 21.05 -1.13 0.29
CA SER A 90 21.34 -2.41 -0.34
C SER A 90 20.10 -3.26 -0.48
N VAL A 91 20.14 -4.16 -1.45
CA VAL A 91 19.07 -5.09 -1.77
C VAL A 91 19.63 -6.48 -2.03
N THR A 92 18.99 -7.50 -1.47
CA THR A 92 19.34 -8.91 -1.71
C THR A 92 18.10 -9.68 -2.16
N ALA A 93 18.20 -10.40 -3.27
CA ALA A 93 17.11 -11.24 -3.78
C ALA A 93 17.13 -12.65 -3.16
N TYR A 94 15.96 -13.18 -2.82
CA TYR A 94 15.78 -14.54 -2.30
C TYR A 94 14.68 -15.24 -3.09
N ASP A 95 14.78 -16.55 -3.27
CA ASP A 95 13.76 -17.33 -3.99
C ASP A 95 12.38 -17.21 -3.30
N ALA A 96 11.34 -16.83 -4.05
CA ALA A 96 9.98 -16.65 -3.52
C ALA A 96 9.14 -17.93 -3.52
N ASN A 97 9.64 -19.03 -4.10
CA ASN A 97 8.91 -20.29 -4.27
C ASN A 97 7.53 -20.11 -4.93
N HIS A 98 7.40 -19.13 -5.83
CA HIS A 98 6.14 -18.79 -6.50
C HIS A 98 6.13 -19.28 -7.96
N CYS A 99 6.98 -18.71 -8.80
CA CYS A 99 7.20 -19.15 -10.18
C CYS A 99 8.68 -19.02 -10.57
N ALA A 100 9.05 -19.54 -11.74
CA ALA A 100 10.42 -19.44 -12.22
C ALA A 100 10.86 -17.97 -12.33
N GLY A 101 11.97 -17.63 -11.66
CA GLY A 101 12.52 -16.26 -11.61
C GLY A 101 11.92 -15.36 -10.52
N ALA A 102 10.92 -15.82 -9.77
CA ALA A 102 10.28 -15.04 -8.72
C ALA A 102 11.15 -14.87 -7.47
N VAL A 103 11.24 -13.64 -6.98
CA VAL A 103 12.09 -13.30 -5.83
C VAL A 103 11.38 -12.46 -4.78
N MET A 104 11.70 -12.74 -3.52
CA MET A 104 11.57 -11.80 -2.40
C MET A 104 12.78 -10.86 -2.40
N LEU A 105 12.60 -9.63 -1.96
CA LEU A 105 13.62 -8.59 -1.95
C LEU A 105 13.82 -8.08 -0.52
N LEU A 106 15.02 -8.23 0.02
CA LEU A 106 15.42 -7.68 1.32
C LEU A 106 16.17 -6.37 1.09
N PHE A 107 15.57 -5.26 1.51
CA PHE A 107 16.17 -3.93 1.46
C PHE A 107 16.70 -3.53 2.83
N GLU A 108 17.88 -2.94 2.86
CA GLU A 108 18.53 -2.43 4.07
C GLU A 108 19.09 -1.04 3.78
N GLY A 109 18.71 -0.05 4.58
CA GLY A 109 19.18 1.34 4.43
C GLY A 109 18.76 2.23 5.60
N PRO A 110 18.88 3.57 5.47
CA PRO A 110 18.47 4.52 6.51
C PRO A 110 16.99 4.43 6.91
N PHE A 111 16.15 3.85 6.03
CA PHE A 111 14.73 3.57 6.26
C PHE A 111 14.47 2.27 7.05
N GLY A 112 15.52 1.59 7.51
CA GLY A 112 15.45 0.30 8.20
C GLY A 112 15.56 -0.90 7.24
N THR A 113 15.08 -2.05 7.72
CA THR A 113 15.13 -3.34 7.03
C THR A 113 13.74 -3.76 6.57
N ILE A 114 13.56 -3.86 5.26
CA ILE A 114 12.27 -4.18 4.63
C ILE A 114 12.39 -5.46 3.82
N LEU A 115 11.55 -6.46 4.11
CA LEU A 115 11.37 -7.62 3.25
C LEU A 115 10.11 -7.45 2.41
N HIS A 116 10.25 -7.40 1.09
CA HIS A 116 9.12 -7.46 0.17
C HIS A 116 9.01 -8.85 -0.43
N THR A 117 7.93 -9.58 -0.16
CA THR A 117 7.83 -10.97 -0.59
C THR A 117 7.51 -11.13 -2.07
N GLY A 118 6.96 -10.09 -2.70
CA GLY A 118 6.25 -10.27 -3.98
C GLY A 118 5.10 -11.25 -3.77
N ASP A 119 4.79 -12.04 -4.80
CA ASP A 119 3.96 -13.24 -4.66
C ASP A 119 4.84 -14.41 -4.22
N CYS A 120 4.40 -15.18 -3.22
CA CYS A 120 5.27 -16.18 -2.58
C CYS A 120 4.51 -17.35 -1.95
N ARG A 121 5.21 -18.51 -1.87
CA ARG A 121 4.79 -19.65 -1.03
C ARG A 121 5.85 -19.94 0.05
N LEU A 122 5.64 -19.36 1.23
CA LEU A 122 6.53 -19.42 2.38
C LEU A 122 6.39 -20.73 3.16
N THR A 123 6.79 -21.84 2.54
CA THR A 123 6.93 -23.11 3.27
C THR A 123 7.97 -22.98 4.38
N SER A 124 7.90 -23.84 5.40
CA SER A 124 8.86 -23.81 6.52
C SER A 124 10.31 -23.94 6.04
N HIS A 125 10.57 -24.72 4.98
CA HIS A 125 11.88 -24.86 4.34
C HIS A 125 12.37 -23.56 3.69
N CYS A 126 11.50 -22.85 2.98
CA CYS A 126 11.82 -21.55 2.38
C CYS A 126 12.19 -20.53 3.46
N VAL A 127 11.42 -20.48 4.55
CA VAL A 127 11.66 -19.54 5.66
C VAL A 127 12.96 -19.86 6.40
N GLN A 128 13.26 -21.14 6.64
CA GLN A 128 14.53 -21.54 7.27
C GLN A 128 15.75 -21.12 6.43
N LYS A 129 15.69 -21.28 5.10
CA LYS A 129 16.77 -20.81 4.22
C LYS A 129 16.93 -19.29 4.25
N LEU A 130 15.83 -18.55 4.36
CA LEU A 130 15.87 -17.10 4.53
C LEU A 130 16.48 -16.71 5.88
N LEU A 131 16.07 -17.38 6.98
CA LEU A 131 16.59 -17.14 8.33
C LEU A 131 18.11 -17.36 8.43
N LEU A 132 18.63 -18.47 7.89
CA LEU A 132 20.08 -18.74 7.91
C LEU A 132 20.88 -17.59 7.30
N LYS A 133 20.33 -16.92 6.29
CA LYS A 133 20.94 -15.77 5.62
C LYS A 133 20.72 -14.46 6.39
N LEU A 134 19.59 -14.30 7.09
CA LEU A 134 19.33 -13.14 7.96
C LEU A 134 20.20 -13.17 9.23
N GLU A 135 20.32 -14.33 9.87
CA GLU A 135 21.14 -14.57 11.06
C GLU A 135 22.62 -14.34 10.78
N ALA A 136 23.12 -14.84 9.64
CA ALA A 136 24.50 -14.59 9.19
C ALA A 136 24.81 -13.10 9.04
N ASN A 137 23.80 -12.27 8.74
CA ASN A 137 23.92 -10.82 8.58
C ASN A 137 23.48 -10.04 9.84
N LEU A 138 23.15 -10.71 10.95
CA LEU A 138 22.61 -10.11 12.19
C LEU A 138 21.43 -9.15 11.92
N CYS A 139 20.62 -9.48 10.92
CA CYS A 139 19.60 -8.58 10.38
C CYS A 139 18.23 -8.86 11.02
N ARG A 140 17.62 -7.83 11.62
CA ARG A 140 16.24 -7.90 12.14
C ARG A 140 15.29 -7.20 11.17
N LEU A 141 14.15 -7.82 10.88
CA LEU A 141 13.15 -7.25 9.98
C LEU A 141 12.29 -6.20 10.70
N ASP A 142 12.30 -4.97 10.19
CA ASP A 142 11.41 -3.91 10.67
C ASP A 142 10.03 -4.06 10.03
N THR A 143 9.98 -4.21 8.69
CA THR A 143 8.71 -4.30 7.95
C THR A 143 8.73 -5.45 6.95
N VAL A 144 7.63 -6.18 6.87
CA VAL A 144 7.38 -7.19 5.82
C VAL A 144 6.18 -6.77 4.98
N TYR A 145 6.40 -6.59 3.68
CA TYR A 145 5.34 -6.54 2.68
C TYR A 145 5.04 -7.97 2.24
N LEU A 146 3.89 -8.49 2.66
CA LEU A 146 3.54 -9.91 2.64
C LEU A 146 2.42 -10.22 1.64
N ASP A 147 2.62 -11.26 0.84
CA ASP A 147 1.58 -11.89 0.00
C ASP A 147 0.45 -12.46 0.87
N LEU A 148 -0.73 -11.85 0.77
CA LEU A 148 -1.95 -12.30 1.44
C LEU A 148 -3.02 -12.70 0.44
N THR A 149 -2.63 -13.42 -0.63
CA THR A 149 -3.57 -13.92 -1.64
C THR A 149 -4.62 -14.86 -1.05
N PHE A 150 -4.24 -15.73 -0.10
CA PHE A 150 -5.14 -16.69 0.56
C PHE A 150 -5.05 -16.66 2.10
N PRO A 151 -5.34 -15.51 2.73
CA PRO A 151 -5.09 -15.32 4.16
C PRO A 151 -6.03 -16.15 5.06
N LYS A 152 -7.14 -16.64 4.49
CA LYS A 152 -8.20 -17.42 5.16
C LYS A 152 -8.16 -18.92 4.83
N PHE A 153 -7.33 -19.33 3.86
CA PHE A 153 -7.27 -20.73 3.47
C PHE A 153 -6.26 -21.45 4.36
N LEU A 154 -6.72 -22.38 5.21
CA LEU A 154 -5.88 -22.91 6.29
C LEU A 154 -4.65 -23.65 5.77
N GLU A 155 -4.84 -24.65 4.89
CA GLU A 155 -3.77 -25.54 4.44
C GLU A 155 -3.94 -25.94 2.99
N PHE A 156 -2.87 -25.80 2.21
CA PHE A 156 -2.78 -26.38 0.87
C PHE A 156 -2.02 -27.71 0.91
N PRO A 157 -2.31 -28.66 -0.01
CA PRO A 157 -1.40 -29.78 -0.23
C PRO A 157 -0.01 -29.25 -0.65
N SER A 158 1.04 -30.03 -0.39
CA SER A 158 2.37 -29.71 -0.91
C SER A 158 2.34 -29.69 -2.45
N LYS A 159 3.26 -28.95 -3.07
CA LYS A 159 3.36 -28.92 -4.55
C LYS A 159 3.55 -30.34 -5.11
N GLU A 160 4.38 -31.14 -4.45
CA GLU A 160 4.65 -32.53 -4.81
C GLU A 160 3.39 -33.39 -4.72
N SER A 161 2.62 -33.28 -3.62
CA SER A 161 1.37 -34.04 -3.46
C SER A 161 0.36 -33.67 -4.56
N ALA A 162 0.19 -32.38 -4.85
CA ALA A 162 -0.70 -31.92 -5.90
C ALA A 162 -0.25 -32.42 -7.30
N ILE A 163 1.05 -32.41 -7.58
CA ILE A 163 1.60 -32.97 -8.82
C ILE A 163 1.30 -34.48 -8.93
N GLN A 164 1.48 -35.24 -7.84
CA GLN A 164 1.14 -36.66 -7.82
C GLN A 164 -0.35 -36.92 -8.03
N GLN A 165 -1.24 -36.04 -7.54
CA GLN A 165 -2.67 -36.13 -7.82
C GLN A 165 -2.99 -35.92 -9.30
N VAL A 166 -2.30 -35.00 -9.99
CA VAL A 166 -2.42 -34.82 -11.45
C VAL A 166 -1.99 -36.10 -12.18
N ILE A 167 -0.82 -36.65 -11.84
CA ILE A 167 -0.30 -37.89 -12.45
C ILE A 167 -1.24 -39.07 -12.21
N ALA A 168 -1.76 -39.22 -10.98
CA ALA A 168 -2.72 -40.26 -10.64
C ALA A 168 -4.03 -40.10 -11.42
N CYS A 169 -4.52 -38.86 -11.60
CA CYS A 169 -5.70 -38.58 -12.41
C CYS A 169 -5.49 -39.00 -13.87
N ILE A 170 -4.36 -38.63 -14.48
CA ILE A 170 -4.02 -39.04 -15.86
C ILE A 170 -3.92 -40.56 -15.97
N SER A 171 -3.29 -41.22 -14.98
CA SER A 171 -3.11 -42.67 -14.97
C SER A 171 -4.44 -43.44 -14.92
N LYS A 172 -5.43 -42.92 -14.19
CA LYS A 172 -6.80 -43.47 -14.16
C LYS A 172 -7.52 -43.33 -15.51
N HIS A 173 -7.10 -42.39 -16.34
CA HIS A 173 -7.66 -42.11 -17.68
C HIS A 173 -6.69 -42.50 -18.79
N SER A 174 -6.02 -43.66 -18.65
CA SER A 174 -4.98 -44.12 -19.57
C SER A 174 -5.44 -44.30 -21.02
N ARG A 175 -6.75 -44.40 -21.27
CA ARG A 175 -7.35 -44.51 -22.61
C ARG A 175 -7.65 -43.17 -23.29
N ALA A 176 -7.56 -42.05 -22.57
CA ALA A 176 -7.82 -40.73 -23.17
C ALA A 176 -6.73 -40.41 -24.22
N PRO A 177 -7.12 -40.11 -25.48
CA PRO A 177 -6.19 -39.92 -26.60
C PRO A 177 -5.45 -38.59 -26.48
N PHE A 178 -6.11 -37.57 -25.93
CA PHE A 178 -5.53 -36.26 -25.64
C PHE A 178 -5.76 -35.88 -24.17
N ILE A 179 -4.74 -35.29 -23.57
CA ILE A 179 -4.72 -34.76 -22.21
C ILE A 179 -4.47 -33.25 -22.31
N TYR A 180 -5.49 -32.46 -22.00
CA TYR A 180 -5.41 -31.01 -21.99
C TYR A 180 -5.19 -30.52 -20.55
N LEU A 181 -4.01 -29.96 -20.32
CA LEU A 181 -3.61 -29.36 -19.07
C LEU A 181 -3.93 -27.87 -19.12
N GLY A 182 -4.93 -27.45 -18.37
CA GLY A 182 -5.27 -26.04 -18.16
C GLY A 182 -4.23 -25.35 -17.28
N CYS A 183 -2.95 -25.36 -17.63
CA CYS A 183 -1.89 -24.73 -16.85
C CYS A 183 -1.73 -23.26 -17.25
N GLN A 184 -1.39 -22.40 -16.29
CA GLN A 184 -1.08 -21.00 -16.55
C GLN A 184 0.24 -20.85 -17.32
N ARG A 185 0.47 -19.65 -17.86
CA ARG A 185 1.67 -19.34 -18.65
C ARG A 185 2.98 -19.47 -17.88
N LEU A 186 2.99 -19.15 -16.58
CA LEU A 186 4.18 -19.14 -15.72
C LEU A 186 3.80 -19.63 -14.30
N GLY A 187 4.62 -20.49 -13.70
CA GLY A 187 4.48 -20.98 -12.32
C GLY A 187 3.97 -22.42 -12.19
N GLN A 188 3.64 -23.10 -13.28
CA GLN A 188 3.17 -24.50 -13.24
C GLN A 188 4.12 -25.46 -13.98
N GLU A 189 5.36 -25.02 -14.18
CA GLU A 189 6.40 -25.76 -14.89
C GLU A 189 6.68 -27.11 -14.24
N ASP A 190 6.71 -27.19 -12.90
CA ASP A 190 6.97 -28.44 -12.19
C ASP A 190 5.89 -29.50 -12.46
N ILE A 191 4.63 -29.08 -12.63
CA ILE A 191 3.55 -29.99 -13.04
C ILE A 191 3.84 -30.52 -14.44
N LEU A 192 4.19 -29.64 -15.37
CA LEU A 192 4.45 -30.01 -16.77
C LEU A 192 5.70 -30.91 -16.89
N LYS A 193 6.77 -30.60 -16.14
CA LYS A 193 7.99 -31.42 -16.06
C LYS A 193 7.69 -32.82 -15.57
N GLU A 194 7.01 -32.94 -14.43
CA GLU A 194 6.75 -34.24 -13.84
C GLU A 194 5.74 -35.05 -14.66
N VAL A 195 4.73 -34.42 -15.27
CA VAL A 195 3.86 -35.11 -16.25
C VAL A 195 4.68 -35.61 -17.44
N SER A 196 5.51 -34.77 -18.05
CA SER A 196 6.35 -35.16 -19.19
C SER A 196 7.27 -36.34 -18.83
N ARG A 197 7.88 -36.28 -17.64
CA ARG A 197 8.77 -37.32 -17.11
C ARG A 197 8.04 -38.62 -16.82
N SER A 198 6.89 -38.57 -16.12
CA SER A 198 6.13 -39.76 -15.74
C SER A 198 5.58 -40.52 -16.94
N PHE A 199 5.13 -39.80 -17.97
CA PHE A 199 4.54 -40.41 -19.17
C PHE A 199 5.51 -40.49 -20.35
N ARG A 200 6.77 -40.06 -20.16
CA ARG A 200 7.84 -40.04 -21.17
C ARG A 200 7.39 -39.42 -22.50
N SER A 201 6.62 -38.32 -22.40
CA SER A 201 6.04 -37.64 -23.55
C SER A 201 6.31 -36.16 -23.45
N LYS A 202 6.60 -35.54 -24.60
CA LYS A 202 6.63 -34.09 -24.71
C LYS A 202 5.22 -33.51 -24.69
N ILE A 203 5.16 -32.21 -24.48
CA ILE A 203 3.93 -31.43 -24.29
C ILE A 203 3.85 -30.40 -25.42
N TYR A 204 2.76 -30.43 -26.16
CA TYR A 204 2.47 -29.50 -27.23
C TYR A 204 1.88 -28.20 -26.68
N VAL A 205 2.33 -27.09 -27.26
CA VAL A 205 1.77 -25.76 -27.03
C VAL A 205 1.57 -25.13 -28.40
N ASP A 206 0.33 -24.76 -28.71
CA ASP A 206 0.03 -24.09 -29.97
C ASP A 206 0.69 -22.72 -30.03
N LYS A 207 1.76 -22.58 -30.83
CA LYS A 207 2.51 -21.31 -30.94
C LYS A 207 1.69 -20.19 -31.59
N GLY A 208 0.74 -20.56 -32.47
CA GLY A 208 -0.12 -19.60 -33.15
C GLY A 208 -1.15 -18.97 -32.21
N LEU A 209 -1.67 -19.76 -31.28
CA LEU A 209 -2.66 -19.29 -30.30
C LEU A 209 -2.03 -18.80 -28.97
N TYR A 210 -0.92 -19.41 -28.54
CA TYR A 210 -0.37 -19.27 -27.19
C TYR A 210 1.13 -18.96 -27.18
N LEU A 211 1.56 -18.04 -28.06
CA LEU A 211 2.97 -17.63 -28.22
C LEU A 211 3.65 -17.30 -26.87
N ASP A 212 3.00 -16.51 -26.02
CA ASP A 212 3.51 -16.15 -24.69
C ASP A 212 3.84 -17.37 -23.82
N CYS A 213 2.95 -18.38 -23.84
CA CYS A 213 3.14 -19.61 -23.07
C CYS A 213 4.28 -20.44 -23.65
N PHE A 214 4.34 -20.53 -24.98
CA PHE A 214 5.40 -21.25 -25.67
C PHE A 214 6.77 -20.63 -25.37
N ASN A 215 6.90 -19.30 -25.46
CA ASN A 215 8.15 -18.60 -25.15
C ASN A 215 8.55 -18.81 -23.69
N THR A 216 7.60 -18.67 -22.76
CA THR A 216 7.87 -18.89 -21.33
C THR A 216 8.43 -20.30 -21.07
N LEU A 217 7.78 -21.34 -21.61
CA LEU A 217 8.23 -22.72 -21.45
C LEU A 217 9.55 -23.00 -22.18
N SER A 218 9.82 -22.32 -23.30
CA SER A 218 11.10 -22.41 -24.01
C SER A 218 12.27 -21.87 -23.17
N HIS A 219 12.02 -20.90 -22.30
CA HIS A 219 13.05 -20.35 -21.41
C HIS A 219 13.20 -21.11 -20.09
N THR A 220 12.13 -21.73 -19.60
CA THR A 220 12.13 -22.40 -18.29
C THR A 220 12.36 -23.89 -18.38
N VAL A 221 11.78 -24.55 -19.39
CA VAL A 221 11.67 -26.01 -19.54
C VAL A 221 11.74 -26.48 -21.01
N PRO A 222 12.73 -26.05 -21.81
CA PRO A 222 12.78 -26.36 -23.24
C PRO A 222 12.80 -27.87 -23.56
N GLU A 223 13.22 -28.71 -22.63
CA GLU A 223 13.33 -30.15 -22.82
C GLU A 223 11.98 -30.87 -22.94
N ILE A 224 10.90 -30.29 -22.40
CA ILE A 224 9.57 -30.94 -22.37
C ILE A 224 8.66 -30.53 -23.52
N ILE A 225 9.00 -29.49 -24.28
CA ILE A 225 8.12 -28.94 -25.32
C ILE A 225 8.30 -29.65 -26.67
N THR A 226 7.22 -29.75 -27.44
CA THR A 226 7.19 -30.22 -28.84
C THR A 226 6.35 -29.29 -29.71
N ASP A 227 6.68 -29.21 -30.99
CA ASP A 227 5.90 -28.54 -32.03
C ASP A 227 4.91 -29.48 -32.75
N ASP A 228 4.94 -30.78 -32.43
CA ASP A 228 4.02 -31.78 -32.96
C ASP A 228 2.62 -31.69 -32.31
N PRO A 229 1.58 -31.24 -33.05
CA PRO A 229 0.22 -31.11 -32.53
C PRO A 229 -0.47 -32.47 -32.31
N THR A 230 0.10 -33.57 -32.83
CA THR A 230 -0.43 -34.93 -32.62
C THR A 230 -0.03 -35.51 -31.26
N GLY A 231 0.82 -34.78 -30.51
CA GLY A 231 1.22 -35.15 -29.16
C GLY A 231 0.03 -35.34 -28.21
N ARG A 232 0.12 -36.38 -27.38
CA ARG A 232 -0.92 -36.72 -26.40
C ARG A 232 -1.19 -35.61 -25.38
N PHE A 233 -0.16 -34.87 -24.96
CA PHE A 233 -0.27 -33.87 -23.91
C PHE A 233 -0.24 -32.47 -24.51
N GLN A 234 -1.21 -31.64 -24.12
CA GLN A 234 -1.35 -30.27 -24.60
C GLN A 234 -1.57 -29.31 -23.44
N VAL A 235 -1.05 -28.09 -23.56
CA VAL A 235 -1.30 -27.02 -22.57
C VAL A 235 -2.29 -26.01 -23.13
N LEU A 236 -3.29 -25.67 -22.33
CA LEU A 236 -4.28 -24.64 -22.61
C LEU A 236 -4.18 -23.53 -21.55
N PRO A 237 -3.44 -22.43 -21.81
CA PRO A 237 -3.23 -21.34 -20.86
C PRO A 237 -4.41 -20.37 -20.81
N VAL A 238 -5.62 -20.91 -20.66
CA VAL A 238 -6.89 -20.20 -20.72
C VAL A 238 -7.53 -20.07 -19.32
N ARG A 239 -8.53 -19.18 -19.22
CA ARG A 239 -9.31 -19.03 -17.99
C ARG A 239 -10.20 -20.26 -17.76
N SER A 240 -10.67 -20.42 -16.52
CA SER A 240 -11.46 -21.60 -16.14
C SER A 240 -12.77 -21.72 -16.94
N GLU A 241 -13.42 -20.61 -17.23
CA GLU A 241 -14.67 -20.56 -18.00
C GLU A 241 -14.45 -21.01 -19.45
N GLU A 242 -13.38 -20.53 -20.07
CA GLU A 242 -12.97 -20.90 -21.42
C GLU A 242 -12.54 -22.37 -21.50
N LEU A 243 -11.78 -22.86 -20.50
CA LEU A 243 -11.43 -24.28 -20.41
C LEU A 243 -12.67 -25.18 -20.33
N ASN A 244 -13.66 -24.80 -19.51
CA ASN A 244 -14.90 -25.56 -19.40
C ASN A 244 -15.67 -25.57 -20.74
N LYS A 245 -15.66 -24.46 -21.49
CA LYS A 245 -16.27 -24.37 -22.83
C LYS A 245 -15.56 -25.29 -23.82
N ILE A 246 -14.24 -25.18 -23.93
CA ILE A 246 -13.41 -26.03 -24.82
C ILE A 246 -13.61 -27.51 -24.47
N ALA A 247 -13.67 -27.83 -23.17
CA ALA A 247 -13.91 -29.20 -22.70
C ALA A 247 -15.28 -29.72 -23.15
N ALA A 248 -16.34 -28.91 -23.00
CA ALA A 248 -17.68 -29.29 -23.45
C ALA A 248 -17.73 -29.55 -24.96
N GLU A 249 -17.21 -28.63 -25.77
CA GLU A 249 -17.19 -28.75 -27.23
C GLU A 249 -16.43 -29.99 -27.70
N LYS A 250 -15.20 -30.20 -27.21
CA LYS A 250 -14.37 -31.35 -27.62
C LYS A 250 -14.91 -32.70 -27.14
N LEU A 251 -15.57 -32.74 -25.98
CA LEU A 251 -16.22 -33.97 -25.51
C LEU A 251 -17.48 -34.27 -26.32
N GLU A 252 -18.26 -33.26 -26.68
CA GLU A 252 -19.43 -33.42 -27.55
C GLU A 252 -19.03 -33.90 -28.95
N GLU A 253 -17.99 -33.32 -29.55
CA GLU A 253 -17.43 -33.77 -30.83
C GLU A 253 -16.95 -35.22 -30.79
N ALA A 254 -16.25 -35.62 -29.71
CA ALA A 254 -15.78 -36.98 -29.52
C ALA A 254 -16.96 -37.96 -29.43
N ARG A 255 -18.00 -37.63 -28.65
CA ARG A 255 -19.22 -38.44 -28.52
C ARG A 255 -19.99 -38.54 -29.83
N ALA A 256 -20.16 -37.44 -30.55
CA ALA A 256 -20.86 -37.40 -31.83
C ALA A 256 -20.14 -38.23 -32.91
N SER A 257 -18.82 -38.35 -32.80
CA SER A 257 -17.97 -39.08 -33.75
C SER A 257 -17.59 -40.50 -33.26
N ASP A 258 -18.17 -40.98 -32.15
CA ASP A 258 -17.84 -42.24 -31.48
C ASP A 258 -16.32 -42.45 -31.25
N GLN A 259 -15.63 -41.35 -30.90
CA GLN A 259 -14.20 -41.34 -30.58
C GLN A 259 -13.97 -41.34 -29.07
N PRO A 260 -12.83 -41.88 -28.59
CA PRO A 260 -12.47 -41.81 -27.18
C PRO A 260 -12.41 -40.37 -26.65
N GLU A 261 -13.04 -40.13 -25.50
CA GLU A 261 -13.11 -38.80 -24.89
C GLU A 261 -11.72 -38.30 -24.42
N PRO A 262 -11.35 -37.04 -24.72
CA PRO A 262 -10.16 -36.42 -24.14
C PRO A 262 -10.32 -36.11 -22.65
N LEU A 263 -9.20 -35.93 -21.95
CA LEU A 263 -9.17 -35.56 -20.54
C LEU A 263 -8.77 -34.10 -20.36
N PHE A 264 -9.50 -33.37 -19.52
CA PHE A 264 -9.16 -32.00 -19.13
C PHE A 264 -8.82 -31.94 -17.64
N ILE A 265 -7.67 -31.37 -17.30
CA ILE A 265 -7.22 -31.20 -15.91
C ILE A 265 -6.84 -29.75 -15.65
N ARG A 266 -7.33 -29.17 -14.55
CA ARG A 266 -6.99 -27.82 -14.08
C ARG A 266 -6.40 -27.85 -12.67
N PRO A 267 -5.07 -27.73 -12.55
CA PRO A 267 -4.42 -27.48 -11.27
C PRO A 267 -4.60 -25.99 -10.87
N SER A 268 -5.33 -25.70 -9.79
CA SER A 268 -5.52 -24.34 -9.28
C SER A 268 -6.13 -24.32 -7.87
N ALA A 269 -5.66 -23.43 -7.01
CA ALA A 269 -6.20 -23.20 -5.67
C ALA A 269 -7.47 -22.32 -5.64
N TRP A 270 -7.72 -21.51 -6.69
CA TRP A 270 -8.76 -20.47 -6.64
C TRP A 270 -10.17 -21.02 -6.39
N ARG A 271 -10.53 -22.13 -7.04
CA ARG A 271 -11.82 -22.80 -6.80
C ARG A 271 -11.93 -23.27 -5.36
N TYR A 272 -10.87 -23.86 -4.82
CA TYR A 272 -10.85 -24.39 -3.46
C TYR A 272 -11.06 -23.26 -2.46
N SER A 273 -10.41 -22.11 -2.67
CA SER A 273 -10.64 -20.90 -1.87
C SER A 273 -12.10 -20.43 -1.90
N ASN A 274 -12.73 -20.38 -3.08
CA ASN A 274 -14.14 -20.00 -3.20
C ASN A 274 -15.09 -21.01 -2.54
N ALA A 275 -14.81 -22.30 -2.70
CA ALA A 275 -15.58 -23.37 -2.07
C ALA A 275 -15.48 -23.29 -0.53
N TYR A 276 -14.27 -23.03 0.00
CA TYR A 276 -14.03 -22.85 1.43
C TYR A 276 -14.80 -21.65 1.98
N ALA A 277 -14.82 -20.52 1.24
CA ALA A 277 -15.63 -19.34 1.59
C ALA A 277 -17.14 -19.62 1.61
N GLN A 278 -17.60 -20.65 0.90
CA GLN A 278 -18.99 -21.12 0.87
C GLN A 278 -19.25 -22.29 1.84
N ASN A 279 -18.35 -22.55 2.80
CA ASN A 279 -18.40 -23.68 3.73
C ASN A 279 -18.45 -25.07 3.06
N ARG A 280 -17.96 -25.18 1.83
CA ARG A 280 -17.76 -26.47 1.15
C ARG A 280 -16.34 -26.96 1.42
N LYS A 281 -16.19 -28.28 1.59
CA LYS A 281 -14.90 -28.94 1.85
C LYS A 281 -14.51 -29.82 0.66
N PRO A 282 -13.99 -29.23 -0.43
CA PRO A 282 -13.44 -30.02 -1.54
C PRO A 282 -12.22 -30.83 -1.07
N SER A 283 -11.99 -31.96 -1.69
CA SER A 283 -10.86 -32.84 -1.41
C SER A 283 -9.53 -32.18 -1.74
N LEU A 284 -8.59 -32.21 -0.80
CA LEU A 284 -7.22 -31.72 -0.98
C LEU A 284 -6.24 -32.86 -1.30
N THR A 285 -6.71 -34.10 -1.27
CA THR A 285 -5.88 -35.31 -1.38
C THR A 285 -6.10 -36.07 -2.69
N GLU A 286 -7.13 -35.73 -3.46
CA GLU A 286 -7.39 -36.31 -4.77
C GLU A 286 -7.99 -35.32 -5.76
N ALA A 287 -7.86 -35.65 -7.05
CA ALA A 287 -8.49 -34.90 -8.13
C ALA A 287 -10.01 -35.09 -8.09
N GLU A 288 -10.76 -33.99 -8.19
CA GLU A 288 -12.21 -34.00 -8.23
C GLU A 288 -12.74 -33.59 -9.58
N GLN A 289 -13.73 -34.33 -10.09
CA GLN A 289 -14.41 -33.97 -11.33
C GLN A 289 -15.40 -32.82 -11.07
N ASP A 290 -15.35 -31.79 -11.92
CA ASP A 290 -16.26 -30.65 -11.89
C ASP A 290 -16.81 -30.37 -13.29
N GLY A 291 -18.00 -30.89 -13.56
CA GLY A 291 -18.52 -30.99 -14.92
C GLY A 291 -17.56 -31.80 -15.79
N ASN A 292 -17.03 -31.15 -16.82
CA ASN A 292 -16.15 -31.78 -17.81
C ASN A 292 -14.65 -31.66 -17.50
N VAL A 293 -14.27 -31.04 -16.38
CA VAL A 293 -12.87 -30.76 -16.04
C VAL A 293 -12.52 -31.34 -14.68
N TRP A 294 -11.44 -32.13 -14.62
CA TRP A 294 -10.85 -32.60 -13.37
C TRP A 294 -10.03 -31.49 -12.73
N ARG A 295 -10.18 -31.31 -11.42
CA ARG A 295 -9.53 -30.23 -10.69
C ARG A 295 -8.65 -30.77 -9.59
N VAL A 296 -7.51 -30.12 -9.42
CA VAL A 296 -6.51 -30.45 -8.40
C VAL A 296 -6.13 -29.18 -7.67
N CYS A 297 -6.11 -29.22 -6.34
CA CYS A 297 -5.70 -28.07 -5.53
C CYS A 297 -4.19 -27.90 -5.66
N PHE A 298 -3.76 -26.86 -6.38
CA PHE A 298 -2.35 -26.51 -6.54
C PHE A 298 -2.18 -25.01 -6.28
N SER A 299 -1.29 -24.66 -5.35
CA SER A 299 -1.01 -23.27 -4.98
C SER A 299 0.48 -22.95 -5.06
N ASN A 300 0.78 -21.80 -5.66
CA ASN A 300 2.08 -21.11 -5.57
C ASN A 300 2.05 -19.94 -4.59
N HIS A 301 0.98 -19.83 -3.81
CA HIS A 301 0.84 -18.85 -2.73
C HIS A 301 0.71 -19.58 -1.41
N SER A 302 1.09 -18.88 -0.35
CA SER A 302 1.06 -19.40 1.00
C SER A 302 -0.37 -19.64 1.51
N SER A 303 -0.57 -20.71 2.27
CA SER A 303 -1.76 -20.87 3.11
C SER A 303 -1.66 -20.01 4.38
N SER A 304 -2.77 -19.83 5.09
CA SER A 304 -2.81 -19.11 6.38
C SER A 304 -1.85 -19.73 7.41
N ASN A 305 -1.78 -21.06 7.50
CA ASN A 305 -0.84 -21.74 8.41
C ASN A 305 0.63 -21.54 7.99
N GLU A 306 0.94 -21.59 6.69
CA GLU A 306 2.29 -21.29 6.17
C GLU A 306 2.70 -19.85 6.53
N LEU A 307 1.78 -18.88 6.36
CA LEU A 307 2.00 -17.46 6.72
C LEU A 307 2.20 -17.26 8.22
N GLU A 308 1.37 -17.87 9.08
CA GLU A 308 1.52 -17.80 10.54
C GLU A 308 2.87 -18.32 11.01
N GLN A 309 3.29 -19.48 10.50
CA GLN A 309 4.58 -20.07 10.82
C GLN A 309 5.73 -19.18 10.34
N ALA A 310 5.64 -18.66 9.11
CA ALA A 310 6.64 -17.75 8.57
C ALA A 310 6.81 -16.51 9.46
N LEU A 311 5.71 -15.87 9.89
CA LEU A 311 5.77 -14.70 10.76
C LEU A 311 6.29 -15.00 12.16
N GLN A 312 5.97 -16.16 12.74
CA GLN A 312 6.50 -16.59 14.04
C GLN A 312 8.02 -16.76 14.01
N LEU A 313 8.55 -17.22 12.87
CA LEU A 313 9.98 -17.41 12.64
C LEU A 313 10.69 -16.10 12.32
N LEU A 314 10.13 -15.28 11.42
CA LEU A 314 10.74 -14.02 10.96
C LEU A 314 10.62 -12.87 11.98
N GLN A 315 9.61 -12.92 12.84
CA GLN A 315 9.34 -11.96 13.91
C GLN A 315 9.41 -10.46 13.53
N PRO A 316 8.80 -10.02 12.40
CA PRO A 316 8.88 -8.62 12.00
C PRO A 316 8.13 -7.70 12.97
N GLN A 317 8.51 -6.42 12.98
CA GLN A 317 7.77 -5.40 13.73
C GLN A 317 6.44 -5.04 13.05
N TRP A 318 6.44 -4.82 11.73
CA TRP A 318 5.28 -4.46 10.94
C TRP A 318 5.02 -5.43 9.80
N VAL A 319 3.74 -5.66 9.49
CA VAL A 319 3.30 -6.49 8.36
C VAL A 319 2.30 -5.69 7.54
N ILE A 320 2.58 -5.55 6.24
CA ILE A 320 1.77 -4.82 5.27
C ILE A 320 1.38 -5.78 4.15
N SER A 321 0.11 -5.83 3.78
CA SER A 321 -0.35 -6.70 2.68
C SER A 321 0.14 -6.20 1.32
N THR A 322 0.71 -7.07 0.48
CA THR A 322 0.99 -6.80 -0.95
C THR A 322 -0.21 -7.05 -1.84
N THR A 323 -1.30 -7.59 -1.29
CA THR A 323 -2.53 -7.88 -2.04
C THR A 323 -3.68 -7.04 -1.50
N PRO A 324 -4.42 -6.30 -2.34
CA PRO A 324 -5.61 -5.58 -1.90
C PRO A 324 -6.85 -6.51 -1.80
N PRO A 325 -7.76 -6.27 -0.84
CA PRO A 325 -7.67 -5.34 0.29
C PRO A 325 -6.67 -5.80 1.36
N ASN A 326 -6.24 -4.90 2.27
CA ASN A 326 -5.26 -5.24 3.30
C ASN A 326 -5.81 -6.31 4.27
N PHE A 327 -5.34 -7.55 4.12
CA PHE A 327 -5.77 -8.69 4.93
C PHE A 327 -4.84 -8.98 6.12
N ALA A 328 -3.87 -8.11 6.44
CA ALA A 328 -2.89 -8.40 7.49
C ALA A 328 -3.56 -8.70 8.85
N SER A 329 -4.68 -8.04 9.14
CA SER A 329 -5.47 -8.25 10.36
C SER A 329 -6.17 -9.62 10.45
N GLU A 330 -6.25 -10.38 9.36
CA GLU A 330 -6.79 -11.74 9.38
C GLU A 330 -5.82 -12.74 10.06
N LEU A 331 -4.52 -12.42 10.06
CA LEU A 331 -3.51 -13.24 10.69
C LEU A 331 -3.51 -13.02 12.21
N SER A 332 -3.55 -14.13 12.94
CA SER A 332 -3.43 -14.19 14.38
C SER A 332 -2.07 -13.70 14.88
N TYR A 333 -0.95 -13.91 14.18
CA TYR A 333 0.34 -13.30 14.55
C TYR A 333 0.22 -11.79 14.62
N VAL A 334 -0.33 -11.19 13.56
CA VAL A 334 -0.50 -9.75 13.42
C VAL A 334 -1.45 -9.25 14.51
N ARG A 335 -2.62 -9.87 14.68
CA ARG A 335 -3.54 -9.57 15.78
C ARG A 335 -2.88 -9.70 17.15
N ARG A 336 -2.14 -10.77 17.44
CA ARG A 336 -1.45 -10.98 18.73
C ARG A 336 -0.35 -9.96 18.98
N ARG A 337 0.34 -9.49 17.95
CA ARG A 337 1.40 -8.48 18.10
C ARG A 337 0.81 -7.08 18.28
N TYR A 338 -0.27 -6.79 17.56
CA TYR A 338 -1.16 -5.67 17.90
C TYR A 338 -1.72 -5.81 19.33
N LEU A 339 -2.11 -7.03 19.75
CA LEU A 339 -2.75 -7.29 21.05
C LEU A 339 -1.80 -7.37 22.25
N SER A 340 -0.57 -7.84 22.08
CA SER A 340 0.49 -7.86 23.09
C SER A 340 1.17 -6.50 23.22
N HIS A 341 1.00 -5.64 22.22
CA HIS A 341 1.06 -4.21 22.47
C HIS A 341 -0.18 -3.80 23.29
N THR A 342 -1.41 -4.22 23.01
CA THR A 342 -2.64 -3.87 23.80
C THR A 342 -2.94 -4.70 25.07
N THR A 343 -1.99 -5.38 25.71
CA THR A 343 -2.21 -6.00 27.04
C THR A 343 -2.21 -4.99 28.21
N GLN A 344 -2.35 -3.69 27.91
CA GLN A 344 -3.13 -2.78 28.75
C GLN A 344 -4.44 -2.54 27.98
N GLY A 345 -5.48 -3.28 28.37
CA GLY A 345 -6.65 -3.54 27.52
C GLY A 345 -7.52 -2.34 27.18
N HIS A 346 -8.19 -2.42 26.03
CA HIS A 346 -9.65 -2.36 25.81
C HIS A 346 -9.92 -2.56 24.29
N ALA A 347 -11.17 -2.89 23.95
CA ALA A 347 -11.65 -3.45 22.67
C ALA A 347 -11.45 -2.55 21.41
N PRO A 348 -11.60 -3.10 20.18
CA PRO A 348 -11.09 -2.50 18.94
C PRO A 348 -12.09 -1.55 18.29
N SER A 349 -11.81 -0.25 18.36
CA SER A 349 -12.35 0.74 17.39
C SER A 349 -11.65 2.10 17.39
N SER A 350 -10.61 2.34 18.20
CA SER A 350 -9.91 3.63 18.24
C SER A 350 -8.49 3.53 17.71
N ILE A 351 -8.09 4.52 16.91
CA ILE A 351 -6.71 4.69 16.44
C ILE A 351 -5.86 5.01 17.68
N CYS A 352 -5.21 3.99 18.26
CA CYS A 352 -4.48 4.12 19.51
C CYS A 352 -3.10 4.76 19.26
N PHE A 353 -3.01 6.08 19.42
CA PHE A 353 -1.74 6.83 19.43
C PHE A 353 -1.00 6.55 20.74
N ARG A 354 0.00 5.67 20.71
CA ARG A 354 0.75 5.32 21.92
C ARG A 354 1.96 6.20 22.10
N THR A 355 1.97 6.91 23.22
CA THR A 355 3.11 7.65 23.75
C THR A 355 3.91 6.74 24.67
N THR A 356 5.22 6.98 24.78
CA THR A 356 6.06 6.26 25.75
C THR A 356 5.64 6.67 27.17
N SER A 357 5.93 5.84 28.18
CA SER A 357 5.68 6.19 29.59
C SER A 357 6.25 7.56 29.96
N ARG A 358 7.43 7.87 29.40
CA ARG A 358 8.10 9.16 29.52
C ARG A 358 7.39 10.29 28.78
N GLY A 359 6.90 10.06 27.56
CA GLY A 359 6.11 11.05 26.83
C GLY A 359 4.81 11.41 27.56
N LYS A 360 4.19 10.43 28.23
CA LYS A 360 3.03 10.67 29.07
C LYS A 360 3.37 11.54 30.29
N GLU A 361 4.50 11.30 30.93
CA GLU A 361 5.01 12.15 32.03
C GLU A 361 5.29 13.59 31.55
N ASP A 362 5.89 13.75 30.36
CA ASP A 362 6.17 15.07 29.77
C ASP A 362 4.87 15.84 29.47
N TYR A 363 3.87 15.16 28.88
CA TYR A 363 2.56 15.73 28.64
C TYR A 363 1.83 16.09 29.95
N GLU A 364 1.80 15.20 30.93
CA GLU A 364 1.17 15.45 32.23
C GLU A 364 1.84 16.60 32.98
N TYR A 365 3.18 16.64 32.98
CA TYR A 365 3.95 17.75 33.53
C TYR A 365 3.56 19.07 32.85
N PHE A 366 3.49 19.05 31.53
CA PHE A 366 3.17 20.23 30.74
C PHE A 366 1.75 20.75 31.01
N ILE A 367 0.75 19.88 31.07
CA ILE A 367 -0.65 20.25 31.33
C ILE A 367 -0.86 20.67 32.80
N ARG A 368 -0.18 20.04 33.76
CA ARG A 368 -0.27 20.43 35.18
C ARG A 368 0.53 21.71 35.49
N GLY A 369 1.56 22.00 34.70
CA GLY A 369 2.45 23.15 34.87
C GLY A 369 1.96 24.47 34.26
N ILE A 370 0.71 24.57 33.82
CA ILE A 370 0.18 25.78 33.16
C ILE A 370 0.28 27.01 34.10
N PRO A 371 0.97 28.10 33.70
CA PRO A 371 1.12 29.29 34.55
C PRO A 371 -0.21 29.93 34.95
N SER A 372 -0.36 30.32 36.22
CA SER A 372 -1.58 30.95 36.75
C SER A 372 -1.85 32.32 36.13
N ARG A 373 -3.12 32.76 36.04
CA ARG A 373 -3.48 34.08 35.47
C ARG A 373 -2.71 35.19 36.20
N GLY A 374 -2.02 36.05 35.45
CA GLY A 374 -1.17 37.14 35.99
C GLY A 374 0.34 36.84 36.03
N GLN A 375 0.76 35.57 35.88
CA GLN A 375 2.17 35.21 35.73
C GLN A 375 2.61 35.26 34.25
N ARG A 376 3.89 35.61 34.03
CA ARG A 376 4.53 35.56 32.71
C ARG A 376 4.54 34.12 32.19
N SER A 377 4.00 33.92 30.98
CA SER A 377 3.97 32.61 30.32
C SER A 377 5.17 32.47 29.38
N PRO A 378 6.05 31.46 29.56
CA PRO A 378 7.20 31.27 28.68
C PRO A 378 6.80 30.74 27.31
N ARG A 379 7.60 31.02 26.27
CA ARG A 379 7.47 30.37 24.95
C ARG A 379 7.90 28.91 25.07
N VAL A 380 7.13 28.00 24.46
CA VAL A 380 7.36 26.54 24.58
C VAL A 380 7.52 25.84 23.24
N VAL A 381 6.98 26.44 22.19
CA VAL A 381 7.09 25.96 20.81
C VAL A 381 7.31 27.17 19.93
N GLN A 382 8.34 27.12 19.09
CA GLN A 382 8.60 28.10 18.05
C GLN A 382 9.03 27.38 16.79
N ILE A 383 8.28 27.53 15.70
CA ILE A 383 8.61 27.02 14.37
C ILE A 383 8.63 28.22 13.44
N GLU A 384 9.80 28.51 12.89
CA GLU A 384 10.07 29.75 12.14
C GLU A 384 9.70 30.99 12.98
N GLU A 385 8.98 31.95 12.41
CA GLU A 385 8.50 33.16 13.10
C GLU A 385 7.31 32.92 14.04
N THR A 386 6.66 31.75 13.97
CA THR A 386 5.45 31.46 14.74
C THR A 386 5.81 30.84 16.08
N TRP A 387 5.32 31.41 17.18
CA TRP A 387 5.56 30.90 18.54
C TRP A 387 4.28 30.85 19.37
N VAL A 388 4.23 29.92 20.32
CA VAL A 388 3.14 29.79 21.29
C VAL A 388 3.70 29.71 22.71
N ASP A 389 3.06 30.42 23.65
CA ASP A 389 3.40 30.35 25.07
C ASP A 389 2.75 29.16 25.79
N HIS A 390 3.29 28.78 26.94
CA HIS A 390 2.87 27.60 27.71
C HIS A 390 1.38 27.63 28.04
N ARG A 391 0.87 28.75 28.55
CA ARG A 391 -0.56 28.92 28.87
C ARG A 391 -1.42 28.68 27.63
N THR A 392 -1.11 29.33 26.51
CA THR A 392 -1.90 29.18 25.27
C THR A 392 -1.85 27.76 24.71
N PHE A 393 -0.67 27.14 24.69
CA PHE A 393 -0.48 25.76 24.22
C PHE A 393 -1.15 24.75 25.16
N GLY A 394 -0.91 24.85 26.47
CA GLY A 394 -1.41 23.92 27.48
C GLY A 394 -2.93 23.97 27.65
N LEU A 395 -3.55 25.16 27.56
CA LEU A 395 -5.00 25.26 27.54
C LEU A 395 -5.60 24.65 26.27
N SER A 396 -4.92 24.77 25.13
CA SER A 396 -5.36 24.15 23.88
C SER A 396 -5.23 22.62 23.95
N MET A 397 -4.12 22.10 24.47
CA MET A 397 -3.86 20.65 24.48
C MET A 397 -4.49 19.91 25.66
N GLY A 398 -4.96 20.59 26.71
CA GLY A 398 -5.59 19.95 27.87
C GLY A 398 -7.06 19.56 27.65
N VAL A 399 -7.58 18.64 28.48
CA VAL A 399 -8.97 18.14 28.45
C VAL A 399 -9.95 19.09 29.19
N ASN A 400 -9.64 20.39 29.22
CA ASN A 400 -10.31 21.35 30.11
C ASN A 400 -11.49 22.10 29.44
N GLY A 401 -12.02 21.58 28.32
CA GLY A 401 -13.15 22.17 27.58
C GLY A 401 -12.83 23.46 26.82
N TYR A 402 -11.55 23.81 26.65
CA TYR A 402 -11.13 24.96 25.84
C TYR A 402 -11.01 24.57 24.36
N THR A 403 -11.47 25.44 23.46
CA THR A 403 -11.23 25.24 22.03
C THR A 403 -9.77 25.50 21.69
N ILE A 404 -9.26 24.81 20.67
CA ILE A 404 -7.88 24.97 20.22
C ILE A 404 -7.65 26.40 19.74
N SER A 405 -6.60 27.03 20.27
CA SER A 405 -6.19 28.37 19.84
C SER A 405 -5.78 28.37 18.37
N LYS A 406 -6.18 29.39 17.62
CA LYS A 406 -5.73 29.63 16.24
C LYS A 406 -4.21 29.61 16.10
N HIS A 407 -3.48 30.11 17.10
CA HIS A 407 -2.02 30.10 17.11
C HIS A 407 -1.44 28.68 17.13
N VAL A 408 -2.13 27.73 17.77
CA VAL A 408 -1.73 26.32 17.81
C VAL A 408 -2.07 25.60 16.51
N ILE A 409 -3.24 25.89 15.90
CA ILE A 409 -3.59 25.38 14.56
C ILE A 409 -2.60 25.87 13.50
N ASN A 410 -2.26 27.15 13.54
CA ASN A 410 -1.30 27.74 12.60
C ASN A 410 0.10 27.16 12.80
N MET A 411 0.52 26.95 14.06
CA MET A 411 1.76 26.23 14.40
C MET A 411 1.77 24.81 13.80
N MET A 412 0.65 24.07 13.90
CA MET A 412 0.52 22.75 13.28
C MET A 412 0.68 22.82 11.76
N GLY A 413 0.06 23.80 11.11
CA GLY A 413 0.22 24.02 9.68
C GLY A 413 1.68 24.24 9.29
N LYS A 414 2.41 25.08 10.02
CA LYS A 414 3.84 25.32 9.81
C LYS A 414 4.69 24.08 10.04
N ALA A 415 4.43 23.33 11.12
CA ALA A 415 5.09 22.06 11.40
C ALA A 415 4.96 21.11 10.20
N ILE A 416 3.72 20.86 9.76
CA ILE A 416 3.42 19.99 8.61
C ILE A 416 4.14 20.50 7.35
N ILE A 417 4.07 21.80 7.03
CA ILE A 417 4.74 22.37 5.84
C ILE A 417 6.25 22.19 5.90
N SER A 418 6.87 22.41 7.05
CA SER A 418 8.33 22.29 7.21
C SER A 418 8.85 20.85 7.04
N GLU A 419 7.98 19.85 7.22
CA GLU A 419 8.28 18.43 7.02
C GLU A 419 8.07 17.96 5.57
N GLN A 420 7.50 18.79 4.70
CA GLN A 420 7.10 18.39 3.34
C GLN A 420 8.20 18.36 2.28
N ARG A 421 9.49 18.49 2.66
CA ARG A 421 10.60 18.40 1.69
C ARG A 421 10.57 17.12 0.84
N ASP A 422 10.02 16.03 1.37
CA ASP A 422 9.91 14.71 0.72
C ASP A 422 8.47 14.14 0.73
N ALA A 423 7.46 15.01 0.93
CA ALA A 423 6.08 14.56 1.07
C ALA A 423 5.47 14.06 -0.26
N HIS A 424 4.66 13.02 -0.11
CA HIS A 424 4.01 12.21 -1.15
C HIS A 424 2.84 12.91 -1.83
N PHE A 425 2.21 13.76 -1.03
CA PHE A 425 1.08 14.61 -1.34
C PHE A 425 1.44 15.98 -0.76
N LEU A 426 1.73 16.93 -1.64
CA LEU A 426 2.11 18.28 -1.26
C LEU A 426 0.86 19.05 -0.87
N LYS A 427 0.78 19.43 0.40
CA LYS A 427 -0.36 20.15 0.96
C LYS A 427 0.09 21.46 1.56
N HIS A 428 -0.54 22.55 1.14
CA HIS A 428 -0.27 23.83 1.77
C HIS A 428 -1.38 24.19 2.74
N VAL A 429 -1.03 24.47 4.00
CA VAL A 429 -1.99 24.86 5.03
C VAL A 429 -2.01 26.38 5.14
N LEU A 430 -3.14 27.01 4.82
CA LEU A 430 -3.32 28.44 5.00
C LEU A 430 -3.49 28.78 6.48
N HIS A 431 -2.98 29.95 6.86
CA HIS A 431 -3.15 30.50 8.20
C HIS A 431 -4.64 30.80 8.46
N SER A 432 -5.15 30.43 9.63
CA SER A 432 -6.58 30.52 9.96
C SER A 432 -7.16 31.96 9.90
N GLU A 433 -6.33 32.98 10.12
CA GLU A 433 -6.69 34.39 9.93
C GLU A 433 -7.12 34.70 8.49
N LEU A 434 -6.50 34.06 7.49
CA LEU A 434 -6.88 34.21 6.08
C LEU A 434 -8.17 33.45 5.78
N GLY A 435 -8.32 32.28 6.39
CA GLY A 435 -9.59 31.55 6.37
C GLY A 435 -10.75 32.45 6.84
N LYS A 436 -10.53 33.24 7.90
CA LYS A 436 -11.51 34.22 8.38
C LYS A 436 -11.75 35.37 7.39
N MET A 437 -10.74 35.80 6.65
CA MET A 437 -10.93 36.82 5.59
C MET A 437 -11.82 36.30 4.46
N LEU A 438 -11.73 35.01 4.13
CA LEU A 438 -12.61 34.35 3.15
C LEU A 438 -14.06 34.21 3.64
N GLN A 439 -14.33 34.33 4.95
CA GLN A 439 -15.67 34.26 5.55
C GLN A 439 -16.45 35.60 5.48
N GLY A 440 -15.79 36.73 5.27
CA GLY A 440 -16.42 38.06 5.32
C GLY A 440 -16.96 38.55 3.97
N PRO A 441 -17.99 39.42 3.94
CA PRO A 441 -18.36 40.17 2.75
C PRO A 441 -17.23 41.19 2.44
N SER A 442 -16.45 40.89 1.40
CA SER A 442 -15.14 41.50 1.12
C SER A 442 -15.13 43.04 1.03
N PRO A 443 -14.09 43.69 1.57
CA PRO A 443 -13.65 45.01 1.08
C PRO A 443 -12.22 45.03 0.47
N CYS A 444 -11.45 43.93 0.44
CA CYS A 444 -10.08 43.95 -0.09
C CYS A 444 -9.68 42.65 -0.80
N ARG A 445 -10.29 42.34 -1.95
CA ARG A 445 -9.91 41.18 -2.79
C ARG A 445 -8.42 41.22 -3.21
N GLU A 446 -7.88 42.41 -3.48
CA GLU A 446 -6.45 42.60 -3.80
C GLU A 446 -5.52 42.08 -2.69
N ASN A 447 -5.93 42.11 -1.42
CA ASN A 447 -5.08 41.63 -0.34
C ASN A 447 -5.04 40.11 -0.25
N ILE A 448 -6.14 39.41 -0.55
CA ILE A 448 -6.20 37.94 -0.50
C ILE A 448 -5.53 37.35 -1.74
N SER A 449 -5.81 37.88 -2.94
CA SER A 449 -5.15 37.43 -4.16
C SER A 449 -3.64 37.68 -4.12
N ASN A 450 -3.21 38.85 -3.63
CA ASN A 450 -1.78 39.11 -3.41
C ASN A 450 -1.20 38.13 -2.41
N TYR A 451 -1.89 37.80 -1.32
CA TYR A 451 -1.40 36.82 -0.37
C TYR A 451 -1.24 35.43 -0.99
N LEU A 452 -2.22 34.96 -1.77
CA LEU A 452 -2.18 33.67 -2.46
C LEU A 452 -1.12 33.60 -3.57
N SER A 453 -0.59 34.74 -4.00
CA SER A 453 0.40 34.82 -5.08
C SER A 453 1.79 34.33 -4.67
N GLU A 454 2.56 33.89 -5.67
CA GLU A 454 3.92 33.38 -5.50
C GLU A 454 4.86 34.30 -4.71
N PRO A 455 4.88 35.64 -4.89
CA PRO A 455 5.72 36.53 -4.09
C PRO A 455 5.49 36.45 -2.57
N ASN A 456 4.26 36.18 -2.12
CA ASN A 456 3.94 36.10 -0.69
C ASN A 456 4.02 34.69 -0.13
N GLN A 457 3.78 33.67 -0.97
CA GLN A 457 3.92 32.26 -0.57
C GLN A 457 5.35 31.74 -0.72
N GLY A 458 6.18 32.38 -1.53
CA GLY A 458 7.51 31.90 -1.92
C GLY A 458 7.49 30.83 -3.02
N PHE A 459 6.31 30.38 -3.45
CA PHE A 459 6.09 29.41 -4.52
C PHE A 459 4.64 29.52 -5.05
N LYS A 460 4.36 28.94 -6.22
CA LYS A 460 2.99 28.92 -6.76
C LYS A 460 2.14 27.86 -6.07
N LEU A 461 1.00 28.26 -5.49
CA LEU A 461 0.07 27.35 -4.82
C LEU A 461 -0.53 26.30 -5.78
N GLU A 462 -0.59 26.59 -7.09
CA GLU A 462 -1.01 25.64 -8.12
C GLU A 462 -0.10 24.39 -8.23
N ASN A 463 1.11 24.44 -7.67
CA ASN A 463 2.04 23.32 -7.63
C ASN A 463 1.78 22.35 -6.46
N MET A 464 0.83 22.67 -5.58
CA MET A 464 0.42 21.80 -4.48
C MET A 464 -0.64 20.79 -4.98
N ASP A 465 -0.71 19.62 -4.35
CA ASP A 465 -1.79 18.65 -4.60
C ASP A 465 -3.11 19.09 -3.92
N ALA A 466 -3.00 19.77 -2.77
CA ALA A 466 -4.12 20.46 -2.15
C ALA A 466 -3.74 21.70 -1.34
N VAL A 467 -4.71 22.60 -1.18
CA VAL A 467 -4.65 23.73 -0.24
C VAL A 467 -5.69 23.53 0.85
N LEU A 468 -5.24 23.51 2.10
CA LEU A 468 -6.03 23.21 3.30
C LEU A 468 -6.28 24.52 4.06
N VAL A 469 -7.55 24.81 4.34
CA VAL A 469 -8.00 26.08 4.94
C VAL A 469 -8.71 25.77 6.26
N PRO A 470 -7.99 25.75 7.39
CA PRO A 470 -8.59 25.54 8.70
C PRO A 470 -9.41 26.78 9.09
N LEU A 471 -10.66 26.55 9.50
CA LEU A 471 -11.64 27.60 9.73
C LEU A 471 -12.29 27.41 11.10
N LEU A 472 -12.48 28.52 11.82
CA LEU A 472 -13.14 28.54 13.12
C LEU A 472 -14.47 29.26 12.98
N ASN A 473 -15.58 28.58 13.25
CA ASN A 473 -16.90 29.18 13.37
C ASN A 473 -17.37 29.10 14.83
N SER A 474 -17.64 30.24 15.46
CA SER A 474 -17.93 30.36 16.89
C SER A 474 -16.86 29.68 17.76
N LYS A 475 -17.04 28.41 18.13
CA LYS A 475 -16.09 27.60 18.90
C LYS A 475 -15.64 26.32 18.20
N THR A 476 -16.15 26.05 17.00
CA THR A 476 -15.98 24.79 16.29
C THR A 476 -15.06 24.96 15.09
N TRP A 477 -14.02 24.12 15.05
CA TRP A 477 -13.10 24.04 13.92
C TRP A 477 -13.64 23.11 12.83
N TYR A 478 -13.48 23.51 11.58
CA TYR A 478 -13.71 22.70 10.39
C TYR A 478 -12.63 22.97 9.35
N LEU A 479 -12.56 22.14 8.31
CA LEU A 479 -11.55 22.28 7.27
C LEU A 479 -12.20 22.36 5.90
N VAL A 480 -11.82 23.36 5.10
CA VAL A 480 -12.10 23.40 3.67
C VAL A 480 -10.82 23.02 2.94
N VAL A 481 -10.91 22.09 2.00
CA VAL A 481 -9.78 21.63 1.19
C VAL A 481 -10.06 21.89 -0.27
N ALA A 482 -9.18 22.64 -0.93
CA ALA A 482 -9.11 22.72 -2.37
C ALA A 482 -8.23 21.56 -2.87
N ASN A 483 -8.84 20.44 -3.25
CA ASN A 483 -8.14 19.25 -3.73
C ASN A 483 -7.94 19.37 -5.24
N PHE A 484 -6.80 19.95 -5.63
CA PHE A 484 -6.47 20.16 -7.04
C PHE A 484 -6.27 18.84 -7.78
N TRP A 485 -5.78 17.82 -7.07
CA TRP A 485 -5.57 16.50 -7.62
C TRP A 485 -6.87 15.76 -7.98
N LYS A 486 -7.88 15.75 -7.10
CA LYS A 486 -9.22 15.19 -7.38
C LYS A 486 -10.17 16.16 -8.09
N ARG A 487 -9.75 17.40 -8.32
CA ARG A 487 -10.54 18.47 -8.95
C ARG A 487 -11.88 18.75 -8.23
N ARG A 488 -11.85 18.83 -6.90
CA ARG A 488 -13.02 19.13 -6.08
C ARG A 488 -12.64 19.90 -4.81
N PHE A 489 -13.62 20.57 -4.23
CA PHE A 489 -13.57 21.05 -2.86
C PHE A 489 -14.14 20.01 -1.91
N GLU A 490 -13.53 19.90 -0.74
CA GLU A 490 -13.97 19.01 0.34
C GLU A 490 -14.12 19.81 1.62
N VAL A 491 -15.25 19.66 2.29
CA VAL A 491 -15.54 20.29 3.58
C VAL A 491 -15.56 19.20 4.63
N LEU A 492 -14.57 19.18 5.52
CA LEU A 492 -14.45 18.21 6.60
C LEU A 492 -14.93 18.83 7.90
N SER A 493 -16.03 18.30 8.45
CA SER A 493 -16.64 18.76 9.70
C SER A 493 -16.56 17.69 10.78
N PRO A 494 -15.96 17.96 11.96
CA PRO A 494 -16.00 17.05 13.09
C PRO A 494 -17.39 16.87 13.69
N MET A 495 -18.31 17.82 13.49
CA MET A 495 -19.60 17.89 14.20
C MET A 495 -20.81 17.80 13.25
N GLY A 496 -20.64 17.15 12.10
CA GLY A 496 -21.66 17.07 11.07
C GLY A 496 -21.78 18.34 10.21
N CYS A 497 -22.47 18.24 9.09
CA CYS A 497 -22.65 19.35 8.14
C CYS A 497 -24.05 19.96 8.28
N THR A 498 -24.18 20.99 9.13
CA THR A 498 -25.41 21.77 9.29
C THR A 498 -25.67 22.67 8.07
N ASP A 499 -26.92 23.09 7.85
CA ASP A 499 -27.26 24.02 6.75
C ASP A 499 -26.49 25.34 6.85
N GLU A 500 -26.23 25.81 8.07
CA GLU A 500 -25.43 27.00 8.33
C GLU A 500 -23.97 26.79 7.90
N LEU A 501 -23.36 25.65 8.25
CA LEU A 501 -22.00 25.31 7.81
C LEU A 501 -21.93 25.16 6.29
N ILE A 502 -22.91 24.51 5.68
CA ILE A 502 -22.98 24.33 4.23
C ILE A 502 -23.01 25.69 3.53
N THR A 503 -23.89 26.59 3.96
CA THR A 503 -24.02 27.94 3.41
C THR A 503 -22.71 28.73 3.57
N GLN A 504 -22.10 28.66 4.75
CA GLN A 504 -20.85 29.35 5.03
C GLN A 504 -19.70 28.80 4.18
N ALA A 505 -19.55 27.48 4.08
CA ALA A 505 -18.50 26.84 3.30
C ALA A 505 -18.66 27.13 1.80
N GLN A 506 -19.89 27.15 1.28
CA GLN A 506 -20.16 27.56 -0.10
C GLN A 506 -19.70 28.99 -0.38
N SER A 507 -19.99 29.94 0.53
CA SER A 507 -19.53 31.33 0.42
C SER A 507 -18.00 31.43 0.40
N ILE A 508 -17.32 30.70 1.29
CA ILE A 508 -15.86 30.64 1.36
C ILE A 508 -15.26 30.07 0.07
N VAL A 509 -15.81 28.98 -0.45
CA VAL A 509 -15.35 28.36 -1.70
C VAL A 509 -15.55 29.32 -2.88
N CYS A 510 -16.67 30.04 -2.94
CA CYS A 510 -16.89 31.08 -3.94
C CYS A 510 -15.83 32.18 -3.87
N ASN A 511 -15.52 32.69 -2.67
CA ASN A 511 -14.49 33.70 -2.49
C ASN A 511 -13.10 33.17 -2.88
N PHE A 512 -12.76 31.95 -2.44
CA PHE A 512 -11.49 31.30 -2.78
C PHE A 512 -11.31 31.14 -4.28
N ARG A 513 -12.34 30.73 -5.02
CA ARG A 513 -12.30 30.60 -6.49
C ARG A 513 -11.96 31.93 -7.16
N GLU A 514 -12.58 33.02 -6.73
CA GLU A 514 -12.36 34.35 -7.30
C GLU A 514 -10.95 34.87 -6.98
N ASP A 515 -10.52 34.78 -5.72
CA ASP A 515 -9.20 35.27 -5.29
C ASP A 515 -8.06 34.43 -5.88
N PHE A 516 -8.23 33.10 -5.97
CA PHE A 516 -7.28 32.20 -6.61
C PHE A 516 -7.17 32.47 -8.11
N HIS A 517 -8.30 32.67 -8.79
CA HIS A 517 -8.30 33.04 -10.21
C HIS A 517 -7.63 34.41 -10.45
N SER A 518 -7.84 35.37 -9.54
CA SER A 518 -7.16 36.67 -9.60
C SER A 518 -5.65 36.56 -9.38
N ALA A 519 -5.20 35.65 -8.51
CA ALA A 519 -3.78 35.39 -8.27
C ALA A 519 -3.10 34.64 -9.44
N TYR A 520 -3.86 33.80 -10.15
CA TYR A 520 -3.37 32.91 -11.22
C TYR A 520 -4.23 33.02 -12.51
N PRO A 521 -4.28 34.19 -13.18
CA PRO A 521 -5.22 34.45 -14.28
C PRO A 521 -4.96 33.64 -15.56
N GLN A 522 -3.73 33.17 -15.77
CA GLN A 522 -3.31 32.42 -16.97
C GLN A 522 -3.26 30.90 -16.75
N LEU A 523 -3.74 30.42 -15.60
CA LEU A 523 -3.66 29.00 -15.25
C LEU A 523 -4.77 28.20 -15.95
N HIS A 524 -4.40 27.37 -16.93
CA HIS A 524 -5.34 26.52 -17.66
C HIS A 524 -5.42 25.07 -17.14
N SER A 525 -4.47 24.63 -16.30
CA SER A 525 -4.36 23.26 -15.80
C SER A 525 -5.35 22.93 -14.67
N VAL A 526 -5.71 23.92 -13.85
CA VAL A 526 -6.61 23.79 -12.69
C VAL A 526 -7.86 24.64 -12.94
N LYS A 527 -8.94 24.01 -13.40
CA LYS A 527 -10.24 24.68 -13.60
C LYS A 527 -10.98 24.84 -12.28
N ILE A 528 -10.48 25.70 -11.40
CA ILE A 528 -10.99 25.83 -10.02
C ILE A 528 -12.47 26.24 -9.94
N LYS A 529 -12.94 26.99 -10.95
CA LYS A 529 -14.34 27.41 -11.07
C LYS A 529 -15.30 26.24 -11.33
N ASP A 530 -14.80 25.15 -11.93
CA ASP A 530 -15.60 23.98 -12.32
C ASP A 530 -15.56 22.86 -11.26
N MET A 531 -14.83 23.04 -10.16
CA MET A 531 -14.66 22.02 -9.12
C MET A 531 -15.90 21.91 -8.24
N ASP A 532 -16.50 20.72 -8.12
CA ASP A 532 -17.65 20.49 -7.24
C ASP A 532 -17.29 20.59 -5.75
N ILE A 533 -18.29 20.75 -4.87
CA ILE A 533 -18.12 20.78 -3.42
C ILE A 533 -18.71 19.51 -2.81
N THR A 534 -17.93 18.82 -1.98
CA THR A 534 -18.37 17.65 -1.22
C THR A 534 -18.25 17.90 0.29
N PHE A 535 -19.17 17.34 1.06
CA PHE A 535 -19.28 17.55 2.51
C PHE A 535 -19.11 16.21 3.24
N HIS A 536 -18.23 16.19 4.24
CA HIS A 536 -17.86 14.99 4.97
C HIS A 536 -17.88 15.23 6.47
N THR A 537 -18.61 14.39 7.19
CA THR A 537 -18.52 14.31 8.66
C THR A 537 -17.35 13.41 9.02
N ILE A 538 -16.39 13.93 9.79
CA ILE A 538 -15.14 13.22 10.12
C ILE A 538 -15.04 12.79 11.58
N SER A 539 -16.06 13.00 12.40
CA SER A 539 -16.14 12.46 13.76
C SER A 539 -17.60 12.22 14.14
N ASN A 540 -17.82 11.36 15.14
CA ASN A 540 -19.11 11.26 15.83
C ASN A 540 -19.20 12.17 17.08
N SER A 541 -18.39 13.23 17.14
CA SER A 541 -18.19 14.03 18.36
C SER A 541 -19.15 15.18 18.48
N ASP A 542 -19.85 15.19 19.61
CA ASP A 542 -20.72 16.27 20.01
C ASP A 542 -19.98 17.33 20.86
N ASN A 543 -18.68 17.15 21.12
CA ASN A 543 -17.88 18.08 21.91
C ASN A 543 -17.17 19.12 21.03
N GLU A 544 -17.70 20.35 21.01
CA GLU A 544 -17.11 21.49 20.28
C GLU A 544 -15.64 21.73 20.60
N SER A 545 -15.22 21.47 21.84
CA SER A 545 -13.83 21.71 22.27
C SER A 545 -12.82 20.73 21.66
N ASP A 546 -13.27 19.57 21.16
CA ASP A 546 -12.43 18.56 20.50
C ASP A 546 -12.33 18.77 18.99
N SER A 547 -13.19 19.60 18.40
CA SER A 547 -13.21 19.88 16.96
C SER A 547 -11.83 20.27 16.42
N GLY A 548 -11.09 21.12 17.15
CA GLY A 548 -9.75 21.54 16.75
C GLY A 548 -8.72 20.41 16.76
N ILE A 549 -8.86 19.42 17.63
CA ILE A 549 -7.96 18.25 17.69
C ILE A 549 -8.17 17.34 16.48
N PHE A 550 -9.43 17.09 16.12
CA PHE A 550 -9.75 16.35 14.91
C PHE A 550 -9.29 17.08 13.65
N ILE A 551 -9.41 18.41 13.59
CA ILE A 551 -8.87 19.20 12.48
C ILE A 551 -7.34 19.17 12.45
N MET A 552 -6.64 19.32 13.58
CA MET A 552 -5.19 19.18 13.62
C MET A 552 -4.73 17.82 13.07
N LYS A 553 -5.42 16.74 13.45
CA LYS A 553 -5.09 15.42 12.93
C LYS A 553 -5.50 15.24 11.47
N ALA A 554 -6.60 15.83 11.03
CA ALA A 554 -6.99 15.84 9.63
C ALA A 554 -5.94 16.57 8.77
N LEU A 555 -5.42 17.71 9.23
CA LEU A 555 -4.31 18.41 8.56
C LEU A 555 -3.10 17.49 8.35
N ASP A 556 -2.74 16.70 9.37
CA ASP A 556 -1.63 15.74 9.33
C ASP A 556 -1.91 14.54 8.41
N LEU A 557 -3.11 13.95 8.49
CA LEU A 557 -3.44 12.72 7.77
C LEU A 557 -3.92 12.92 6.31
N TYR A 558 -4.37 14.12 5.95
CA TYR A 558 -4.95 14.36 4.63
C TYR A 558 -3.95 14.09 3.51
N ASP A 559 -4.33 13.20 2.59
CA ASP A 559 -3.52 12.72 1.46
C ASP A 559 -4.30 12.71 0.12
N GLY A 560 -5.49 13.31 0.10
CA GLY A 560 -6.33 13.44 -1.09
C GLY A 560 -7.19 12.23 -1.47
N GLU A 561 -7.04 11.07 -0.81
CA GLU A 561 -7.88 9.87 -1.04
C GLU A 561 -8.61 9.35 0.19
N LYS A 562 -8.01 9.46 1.38
CA LYS A 562 -8.54 8.76 2.56
C LYS A 562 -9.83 9.38 3.08
N HIS A 563 -10.81 8.51 3.33
CA HIS A 563 -11.93 8.83 4.22
C HIS A 563 -11.40 8.91 5.66
N ILE A 564 -11.29 10.13 6.17
CA ILE A 564 -10.86 10.41 7.55
C ILE A 564 -12.10 10.34 8.46
N PHE A 565 -12.04 9.51 9.49
CA PHE A 565 -13.08 9.43 10.52
C PHE A 565 -12.46 9.17 11.88
N PHE A 566 -12.94 9.86 12.91
CA PHE A 566 -12.49 9.76 14.29
C PHE A 566 -13.66 9.40 15.22
N ASN A 567 -13.35 8.70 16.30
CA ASN A 567 -14.30 8.49 17.39
C ASN A 567 -14.07 9.54 18.50
N ASP A 568 -15.10 9.85 19.28
CA ASP A 568 -14.99 10.76 20.45
C ASP A 568 -13.91 10.32 21.44
N SER A 569 -13.77 9.02 21.62
CA SER A 569 -12.75 8.43 22.48
C SER A 569 -11.32 8.64 21.96
N ASP A 570 -11.12 9.06 20.71
CA ASP A 570 -9.81 9.36 20.14
C ASP A 570 -9.28 10.73 20.62
N ALA A 571 -10.15 11.66 21.05
CA ALA A 571 -9.77 13.04 21.31
C ALA A 571 -8.68 13.19 22.37
N GLU A 572 -8.77 12.45 23.49
CA GLU A 572 -7.78 12.52 24.57
C GLU A 572 -6.41 11.99 24.13
N GLY A 573 -6.38 10.84 23.44
CA GLY A 573 -5.13 10.27 22.91
C GLY A 573 -4.51 11.14 21.82
N LEU A 574 -5.33 11.78 20.98
CA LEU A 574 -4.88 12.72 19.97
C LEU A 574 -4.28 13.99 20.58
N ARG A 575 -4.87 14.52 21.65
CA ARG A 575 -4.34 15.69 22.38
C ARG A 575 -2.92 15.42 22.87
N GLU A 576 -2.73 14.29 23.52
CA GLU A 576 -1.42 13.86 24.03
C GLU A 576 -0.41 13.72 22.89
N HIS A 577 -0.77 12.99 21.83
CA HIS A 577 0.08 12.74 20.69
C HIS A 577 0.49 14.02 19.95
N LEU A 578 -0.47 14.89 19.64
CA LEU A 578 -0.22 16.14 18.92
C LEU A 578 0.57 17.15 19.77
N ALA A 579 0.34 17.17 21.09
CA ALA A 579 1.13 17.99 22.01
C ALA A 579 2.60 17.60 21.97
N LEU A 580 2.89 16.29 22.09
CA LEU A 580 4.26 15.79 22.03
C LEU A 580 4.89 15.96 20.65
N TYR A 581 4.12 15.77 19.57
CA TYR A 581 4.58 16.02 18.21
C TYR A 581 5.10 17.46 18.05
N LEU A 582 4.35 18.47 18.52
CA LEU A 582 4.76 19.86 18.42
C LEU A 582 5.89 20.24 19.40
N LEU A 583 5.84 19.73 20.63
CA LEU A 583 6.88 20.00 21.63
C LEU A 583 8.24 19.44 21.22
N HIS A 584 8.26 18.25 20.62
CA HIS A 584 9.47 17.54 20.19
C HIS A 584 9.76 17.69 18.69
N HIS A 585 9.05 18.59 18.01
CA HIS A 585 9.21 18.80 16.60
C HIS A 585 10.66 19.21 16.28
N LYS A 586 11.26 18.62 15.24
CA LYS A 586 12.69 18.83 14.91
C LYS A 586 13.07 20.28 14.62
N TYR A 587 12.10 21.10 14.21
CA TYR A 587 12.28 22.54 13.96
C TYR A 587 11.76 23.43 15.11
N ASN A 588 11.47 22.85 16.28
CA ASN A 588 11.15 23.65 17.46
C ASN A 588 12.43 24.33 17.98
N GLU A 589 12.54 25.64 17.78
CA GLU A 589 13.72 26.44 18.19
C GLU A 589 13.77 26.73 19.69
N MET A 590 12.68 26.48 20.42
CA MET A 590 12.56 26.80 21.85
C MET A 590 12.08 25.59 22.67
N PRO A 591 12.81 24.46 22.67
CA PRO A 591 12.40 23.28 23.42
C PRO A 591 12.43 23.57 24.93
N HIS A 592 11.38 23.16 25.64
CA HIS A 592 11.23 23.40 27.07
C HIS A 592 12.41 22.80 27.87
N ARG A 593 12.88 23.44 28.96
CA ARG A 593 14.07 22.98 29.71
C ARG A 593 13.98 21.55 30.27
N HIS A 594 12.78 21.06 30.57
CA HIS A 594 12.55 19.64 30.93
C HIS A 594 12.66 18.69 29.72
N VAL A 595 12.35 19.18 28.53
CA VAL A 595 12.51 18.47 27.24
C VAL A 595 13.99 18.46 26.79
N GLN A 596 14.77 19.48 27.17
CA GLN A 596 16.19 19.64 26.80
C GLN A 596 17.19 18.72 27.53
N GLY A 597 16.78 17.92 28.52
CA GLY A 597 17.67 17.00 29.24
C GLY A 597 18.25 15.85 28.38
N LEU A 598 18.08 15.88 27.06
CA LEU A 598 18.39 14.79 26.13
C LEU A 598 18.87 15.25 24.74
N VAL A 599 19.49 16.42 24.63
CA VAL A 599 20.37 16.72 23.48
C VAL A 599 21.78 17.00 24.00
N GLY A 600 22.43 15.93 24.45
CA GLY A 600 23.89 15.83 24.54
C GLY A 600 24.39 14.96 23.39
N PRO A 601 25.66 15.10 22.98
CA PRO A 601 26.18 14.71 21.66
C PRO A 601 25.89 13.25 21.27
#